data_AF-A0A7Y0Z2Y2-F1
#
_entry.id   AF-A0A7Y0Z2Y2-F1
#
_cell.length_a   1.000
_cell.length_b   1.000
_cell.length_c   1.000
_cell.angle_alpha   90.00
_cell.angle_beta   90.00
_cell.angle_gamma   90.00
#
_symmetry.space_group_name_H-M   'P 1'
#
loop_
_entity.id
_entity.type
_entity.pdbx_description
1 polymer ?
#
loop_
_entity_poly.entity_id
_entity_poly.type
_entity_poly.pdbx_seq_one_letter_code
_entity_poly.pdbx_strand_id
1 'polypeptide(L)'
;MSHSDVSMAEIETLRRLRRHRADRAERALREAKRARQTLQAHIQDAQQTLEQTRQEEARQSAQLLSQHQGQVLTLKALKTWGLQERSLSASTLRDEGQVQALRAQHTEKEIEVGSAQKYATECLRQVEKLQELSKLLAQESI
;
A
#
# COMPACT_ATOMS: atom_id res chain seq x y z
N MET A 1 17.96 -10.18 -50.45
CA MET A 1 18.38 -9.90 -49.07
C MET A 1 18.91 -11.20 -48.51
N SER A 2 20.04 -11.17 -47.81
CA SER A 2 20.60 -12.35 -47.18
C SER A 2 19.69 -12.81 -46.03
N HIS A 3 19.67 -14.11 -45.73
CA HIS A 3 18.98 -14.64 -44.55
C HIS A 3 19.43 -13.93 -43.25
N SER A 4 20.70 -13.50 -43.19
CA SER A 4 21.25 -12.72 -42.07
C SER A 4 20.57 -11.36 -41.87
N ASP A 5 20.21 -10.67 -42.97
CA ASP A 5 19.60 -9.33 -42.91
C ASP A 5 18.16 -9.41 -42.37
N VAL A 6 17.45 -10.48 -42.74
CA VAL A 6 16.08 -10.76 -42.28
C VAL A 6 16.09 -11.10 -40.78
N SER A 7 17.03 -11.95 -40.33
CA SER A 7 17.17 -12.28 -38.90
C SER A 7 17.53 -11.07 -38.04
N MET A 8 18.37 -10.16 -38.53
CA MET A 8 18.72 -8.94 -37.80
C MET A 8 17.55 -7.94 -37.69
N ALA A 9 16.71 -7.82 -38.73
CA ALA A 9 15.50 -7.01 -38.68
C ALA A 9 14.47 -7.57 -37.67
N GLU A 10 14.29 -8.88 -37.62
CA GLU A 10 13.42 -9.55 -36.64
C GLU A 10 13.91 -9.34 -35.20
N ILE A 11 15.21 -9.39 -34.95
CA ILE A 11 15.79 -9.14 -33.63
C ILE A 11 15.57 -7.70 -33.19
N GLU A 12 15.70 -6.73 -34.09
CA GLU A 12 15.45 -5.33 -33.79
C GLU A 12 13.98 -5.08 -33.44
N THR A 13 13.03 -5.73 -34.14
CA THR A 13 11.60 -5.64 -33.77
C THR A 13 11.33 -6.25 -32.39
N LEU A 14 11.91 -7.41 -32.09
CA LEU A 14 11.80 -8.04 -30.77
C LEU A 14 12.45 -7.19 -29.67
N ARG A 15 13.56 -6.50 -29.96
CA ARG A 15 14.23 -5.58 -29.04
C ARG A 15 13.31 -4.44 -28.63
N ARG A 16 12.68 -3.78 -29.61
CA ARG A 16 11.73 -2.68 -29.38
C ARG A 16 10.55 -3.15 -28.55
N LEU A 17 10.00 -4.31 -28.87
CA LEU A 17 8.87 -4.89 -28.13
C LEU A 17 9.24 -5.17 -26.66
N ARG A 18 10.39 -5.81 -26.40
CA ARG A 18 10.82 -6.13 -25.03
C ARG A 18 11.15 -4.89 -24.23
N ARG A 19 11.78 -3.88 -24.84
CA ARG A 19 12.03 -2.58 -24.20
C ARG A 19 10.73 -1.89 -23.81
N HIS A 20 9.76 -1.83 -24.72
CA HIS A 20 8.45 -1.27 -24.42
C HIS A 20 7.73 -2.02 -23.27
N ARG A 21 7.85 -3.35 -23.20
CA ARG A 21 7.31 -4.14 -22.08
C ARG A 21 8.01 -3.83 -20.76
N ALA A 22 9.33 -3.70 -20.76
CA ALA A 22 10.11 -3.30 -19.58
C ALA A 22 9.71 -1.89 -19.12
N ASP A 23 9.61 -0.92 -20.03
CA ASP A 23 9.18 0.45 -19.72
C ASP A 23 7.78 0.46 -19.10
N ARG A 24 6.85 -0.34 -19.64
CA ARG A 24 5.50 -0.48 -19.09
C ARG A 24 5.51 -1.12 -17.70
N ALA A 25 6.30 -2.17 -17.50
CA ALA A 25 6.44 -2.84 -16.20
C ALA A 25 7.02 -1.90 -15.14
N GLU A 26 8.01 -1.07 -15.50
CA GLU A 26 8.56 -0.06 -14.61
C GLU A 26 7.54 1.03 -14.26
N ARG A 27 6.73 1.49 -15.22
CA ARG A 27 5.67 2.47 -14.94
C ARG A 27 4.65 1.89 -13.96
N ALA A 28 4.21 0.65 -14.19
CA ALA A 28 3.30 -0.04 -13.28
C ALA A 28 3.91 -0.20 -11.87
N LEU A 29 5.20 -0.52 -11.75
CA LEU A 29 5.89 -0.57 -10.47
C LEU A 29 5.94 0.80 -9.77
N ARG A 30 6.20 1.89 -10.51
CA ARG A 30 6.18 3.25 -9.96
C ARG A 30 4.79 3.64 -9.47
N GLU A 31 3.75 3.31 -10.22
CA GLU A 31 2.35 3.56 -9.84
C GLU A 31 1.96 2.77 -8.58
N ALA A 32 2.29 1.48 -8.51
CA ALA A 32 2.06 0.66 -7.32
C ALA A 32 2.78 1.22 -6.08
N LYS A 33 4.05 1.64 -6.24
CA LYS A 33 4.81 2.28 -5.15
C LYS A 33 4.19 3.60 -4.69
N ARG A 34 3.69 4.42 -5.61
CA ARG A 34 2.99 5.67 -5.28
C ARG A 34 1.69 5.39 -4.52
N ALA A 35 0.87 4.46 -5.00
CA ALA A 35 -0.37 4.08 -4.32
C ALA A 35 -0.11 3.59 -2.89
N ARG A 36 0.94 2.79 -2.69
CA ARG A 36 1.40 2.36 -1.37
C ARG A 36 1.81 3.54 -0.47
N GLN A 37 2.56 4.50 -0.99
CA GLN A 37 2.97 5.70 -0.26
C GLN A 37 1.78 6.57 0.15
N THR A 38 0.81 6.75 -0.75
CA THR A 38 -0.44 7.47 -0.45
C THR A 38 -1.21 6.78 0.67
N LEU A 39 -1.34 5.44 0.61
CA LEU A 39 -1.98 4.68 1.67
C LEU A 39 -1.24 4.79 3.02
N GLN A 40 0.10 4.81 2.99
CA GLN A 40 0.91 5.02 4.19
C GLN A 40 0.64 6.40 4.83
N ALA A 41 0.48 7.45 4.03
CA ALA A 41 0.08 8.77 4.54
C ALA A 41 -1.31 8.73 5.19
N HIS A 42 -2.29 8.08 4.55
CA HIS A 42 -3.63 7.92 5.13
C HIS A 42 -3.62 7.13 6.45
N ILE A 43 -2.75 6.12 6.59
CA ILE A 43 -2.57 5.40 7.85
C ILE A 43 -2.03 6.33 8.94
N GLN A 44 -1.08 7.21 8.61
CA GLN A 44 -0.52 8.17 9.56
C GLN A 44 -1.58 9.18 10.01
N ASP A 45 -2.35 9.74 9.07
CA ASP A 45 -3.45 10.66 9.38
C ASP A 45 -4.52 10.00 10.25
N ALA A 46 -4.90 8.75 9.95
CA ALA A 46 -5.86 7.99 10.75
C ALA A 46 -5.34 7.67 12.15
N GLN A 47 -4.04 7.38 12.29
CA GLN A 47 -3.41 7.18 13.60
C GLN A 47 -3.39 8.46 14.43
N GLN A 48 -3.11 9.61 13.80
CA GLN A 48 -3.16 10.90 14.48
C GLN A 48 -4.58 11.23 14.94
N THR A 49 -5.58 10.97 14.10
CA THR A 49 -6.99 11.15 14.44
C THR A 49 -7.39 10.26 15.61
N LEU A 50 -7.04 8.98 15.57
CA LEU A 50 -7.29 8.04 16.67
C LEU A 50 -6.66 8.50 17.99
N GLU A 51 -5.42 9.00 17.95
CA GLU A 51 -4.75 9.51 19.14
C GLU A 51 -5.45 10.74 19.73
N GLN A 52 -5.95 11.65 18.87
CA GLN A 52 -6.77 12.77 19.33
C GLN A 52 -8.08 12.30 19.97
N THR A 53 -8.78 11.34 19.34
CA THR A 53 -10.00 10.75 19.87
C THR A 53 -9.76 10.09 21.23
N ARG A 54 -8.65 9.36 21.40
CA ARG A 54 -8.26 8.74 22.69
C ARG A 54 -8.01 9.76 23.78
N GLN A 55 -7.32 10.85 23.47
CA GLN A 55 -7.07 11.92 24.44
C GLN A 55 -8.37 12.60 24.86
N GLU A 56 -9.28 12.83 23.92
CA GLU A 56 -10.58 13.42 24.22
C GLU A 56 -11.47 12.47 25.02
N GLU A 57 -11.52 11.18 24.66
CA GLU A 57 -12.20 10.14 25.46
C GLU A 57 -11.66 10.10 26.89
N ALA A 58 -10.34 10.14 27.07
CA ALA A 58 -9.72 10.11 28.40
C ALA A 58 -10.11 11.34 29.24
N ARG A 59 -10.15 12.54 28.62
CA ARG A 59 -10.60 13.76 29.29
C ARG A 59 -12.06 13.69 29.70
N GLN A 60 -12.94 13.30 28.78
CA GLN A 60 -14.38 13.23 29.03
C GLN A 60 -14.72 12.13 30.05
N SER A 61 -14.02 11.00 29.99
CA SER A 61 -14.15 9.92 30.98
C SER A 61 -13.67 10.36 32.36
N ALA A 62 -12.55 11.06 32.46
CA ALA A 62 -12.08 11.62 33.73
C ALA A 62 -13.07 12.64 34.32
N GLN A 63 -13.68 13.48 33.46
CA GLN A 63 -14.70 14.43 33.88
C GLN A 63 -15.97 13.73 34.40
N LEU A 64 -16.47 12.72 33.67
CA LEU A 64 -17.62 11.92 34.11
C LEU A 64 -17.33 11.19 35.42
N LEU A 65 -16.14 10.59 35.55
CA LEU A 65 -15.72 9.94 36.78
C LEU A 65 -15.71 10.94 37.95
N SER A 66 -15.14 12.13 37.77
CA SER A 66 -15.10 13.17 38.80
C SER A 66 -16.49 13.65 39.22
N GLN A 67 -17.48 13.64 38.33
CA GLN A 67 -18.87 14.02 38.65
C GLN A 67 -19.56 13.00 39.54
N HIS A 68 -19.19 11.73 39.43
CA HIS A 68 -19.85 10.60 40.09
C HIS A 68 -19.06 10.00 41.25
N GLN A 69 -17.78 10.33 41.36
CA GLN A 69 -16.90 9.83 42.42
C GLN A 69 -17.42 10.24 43.81
N GLY A 70 -17.52 9.27 44.72
CA GLY A 70 -17.95 9.51 46.10
C GLY A 70 -19.46 9.77 46.27
N GLN A 71 -20.25 9.69 45.20
CA GLN A 71 -21.71 9.84 45.26
C GLN A 71 -22.41 8.48 45.38
N VAL A 72 -23.46 8.40 46.21
CA VAL A 72 -24.36 7.24 46.22
C VAL A 72 -25.33 7.38 45.04
N LEU A 73 -25.05 6.64 43.98
CA LEU A 73 -25.86 6.68 42.76
C LEU A 73 -27.06 5.75 42.84
N THR A 74 -28.18 6.19 42.28
CA THR A 74 -29.32 5.31 42.02
C THR A 74 -28.98 4.35 40.88
N LEU A 75 -29.64 3.18 40.84
CA LEU A 75 -29.48 2.22 39.73
C LEU A 75 -29.73 2.85 38.35
N LYS A 76 -30.68 3.80 38.27
CA LYS A 76 -30.96 4.54 37.03
C LYS A 76 -29.78 5.42 36.62
N ALA A 77 -29.21 6.18 37.56
CA ALA A 77 -28.04 7.02 37.29
C ALA A 77 -26.81 6.19 36.88
N LEU A 78 -26.59 5.04 37.53
CA LEU A 78 -25.50 4.12 37.18
C LEU A 78 -25.64 3.56 35.75
N LYS A 79 -26.87 3.22 35.32
CA LYS A 79 -27.13 2.79 33.93
C LYS A 79 -26.87 3.91 32.93
N THR A 80 -27.25 5.15 33.25
CA THR A 80 -27.00 6.31 32.39
C THR A 80 -25.51 6.57 32.24
N TRP A 81 -24.74 6.53 33.32
CA TRP A 81 -23.28 6.66 33.27
C TRP A 81 -22.64 5.57 32.40
N GLY A 82 -23.03 4.29 32.58
CA GLY A 82 -22.51 3.21 31.75
C GLY A 82 -22.85 3.34 30.26
N LEU A 83 -23.98 3.96 29.90
CA LEU A 83 -24.29 4.29 28.50
C LEU A 83 -23.41 5.42 27.97
N GLN A 84 -23.11 6.44 28.78
CA GLN A 84 -22.23 7.53 28.42
C GLN A 84 -20.80 7.03 28.16
N GLU A 85 -20.22 6.23 29.05
CA GLU A 85 -18.88 5.65 28.82
C GLU A 85 -18.81 4.78 27.57
N ARG A 86 -19.84 3.98 27.31
CA ARG A 86 -19.92 3.19 26.07
C ARG A 86 -20.01 4.07 24.82
N SER A 87 -20.72 5.19 24.90
CA SER A 87 -20.81 6.14 23.79
C SER A 87 -19.49 6.84 23.52
N LEU A 88 -18.70 7.14 24.56
CA LEU A 88 -17.37 7.75 24.45
C LEU A 88 -16.35 6.79 23.83
N SER A 89 -16.35 5.53 24.28
CA SER A 89 -15.48 4.49 23.71
C SER A 89 -15.87 4.08 22.29
N ALA A 90 -17.13 4.27 21.90
CA ALA A 90 -17.61 3.90 20.56
C ALA A 90 -16.95 4.69 19.42
N SER A 91 -16.53 5.95 19.62
CA SER A 91 -15.74 6.68 18.61
C SER A 91 -14.34 6.09 18.47
N THR A 92 -13.66 5.85 19.58
CA THR A 92 -12.31 5.29 19.59
C THR A 92 -12.26 3.91 18.95
N LEU A 93 -13.23 3.03 19.27
CA LEU A 93 -13.32 1.70 18.66
C LEU A 93 -13.53 1.77 17.15
N ARG A 94 -14.29 2.74 16.65
CA ARG A 94 -14.49 2.94 15.20
C ARG A 94 -13.20 3.39 14.52
N ASP A 95 -12.50 4.36 15.11
CA ASP A 95 -11.22 4.87 14.58
C ASP A 95 -10.13 3.78 14.60
N GLU A 96 -10.09 2.96 15.64
CA GLU A 96 -9.22 1.77 15.71
C GLU A 96 -9.53 0.78 14.59
N GLY A 97 -10.81 0.50 14.36
CA GLY A 97 -11.25 -0.35 13.26
C GLY A 97 -10.83 0.19 11.89
N GLN A 98 -10.94 1.50 11.68
CA GLN A 98 -10.48 2.16 10.44
C GLN A 98 -8.97 2.01 10.25
N VAL A 99 -8.17 2.24 11.28
CA VAL A 99 -6.70 2.07 11.22
C VAL A 99 -6.34 0.61 10.90
N GLN A 100 -7.04 -0.36 11.50
CA GLN A 100 -6.83 -1.78 11.21
C GLN A 100 -7.16 -2.13 9.76
N ALA A 101 -8.29 -1.62 9.23
CA ALA A 101 -8.67 -1.83 7.84
C ALA A 101 -7.64 -1.24 6.86
N LEU A 102 -7.13 -0.03 7.12
CA LEU A 102 -6.09 0.58 6.31
C LEU A 102 -4.77 -0.20 6.36
N ARG A 103 -4.40 -0.75 7.53
CA ARG A 103 -3.23 -1.62 7.67
C ARG A 103 -3.38 -2.91 6.88
N ALA A 104 -4.57 -3.52 6.88
CA ALA A 104 -4.85 -4.69 6.05
C ALA A 104 -4.68 -4.36 4.56
N GLN A 105 -5.26 -3.26 4.07
CA GLN A 105 -5.06 -2.80 2.69
C GLN A 105 -3.58 -2.54 2.37
N HIS A 106 -2.79 -2.05 3.33
CA HIS A 106 -1.36 -1.83 3.12
C HIS A 106 -0.62 -3.14 2.85
N THR A 107 -0.99 -4.23 3.53
CA THR A 107 -0.39 -5.54 3.26
C THR A 107 -0.68 -6.03 1.84
N GLU A 108 -1.90 -5.80 1.34
CA GLU A 108 -2.26 -6.13 -0.05
C GLU A 108 -1.43 -5.30 -1.05
N LYS A 109 -1.26 -4.00 -0.78
CA LYS A 109 -0.43 -3.11 -1.63
C LYS A 109 1.05 -3.48 -1.62
N GLU A 110 1.59 -3.99 -0.51
CA GLU A 110 2.96 -4.52 -0.48
C GLU A 110 3.10 -5.76 -1.38
N ILE A 111 2.09 -6.65 -1.40
CA ILE A 111 2.07 -7.82 -2.30
C ILE A 111 2.01 -7.38 -3.77
N GLU A 112 1.18 -6.38 -4.09
CA GLU A 112 1.10 -5.80 -5.44
C GLU A 112 2.44 -5.21 -5.89
N VAL A 113 3.09 -4.42 -5.02
CA VAL A 113 4.42 -3.86 -5.30
C VAL A 113 5.45 -4.95 -5.50
N GLY A 114 5.45 -5.99 -4.66
CA GLY A 114 6.35 -7.13 -4.80
C GLY A 114 6.15 -7.87 -6.12
N SER A 115 4.90 -8.07 -6.54
CA SER A 115 4.55 -8.71 -7.81
C SER A 115 4.97 -7.85 -9.01
N ALA A 116 4.70 -6.55 -8.97
CA ALA A 116 5.12 -5.61 -10.00
C ALA A 116 6.65 -5.53 -10.11
N GLN A 117 7.36 -5.60 -8.98
CA GLN A 117 8.82 -5.59 -8.96
C GLN A 117 9.41 -6.83 -9.61
N LYS A 118 8.90 -8.02 -9.26
CA LYS A 118 9.30 -9.28 -9.91
C LYS A 118 9.11 -9.21 -11.42
N TYR A 119 7.92 -8.79 -11.86
CA TYR A 119 7.63 -8.65 -13.28
C TYR A 119 8.55 -7.65 -14.00
N ALA A 120 8.82 -6.49 -13.40
CA ALA A 120 9.76 -5.51 -13.95
C ALA A 120 11.17 -6.10 -14.09
N THR A 121 11.66 -6.82 -13.08
CA THR A 121 12.98 -7.48 -13.14
C THR A 121 13.06 -8.56 -14.22
N GLU A 122 11.99 -9.33 -14.41
CA GLU A 122 11.91 -10.32 -15.48
C GLU A 122 11.95 -9.67 -16.86
N CYS A 123 11.20 -8.58 -17.06
CA CYS A 123 11.21 -7.84 -18.32
C CYS A 123 12.60 -7.28 -18.64
N LEU A 124 13.30 -6.72 -17.65
CA LEU A 124 14.67 -6.23 -17.81
C LEU A 124 15.62 -7.37 -18.21
N ARG A 125 15.56 -8.51 -17.53
CA ARG A 125 16.35 -9.70 -17.87
C ARG A 125 16.08 -10.19 -19.30
N GLN A 126 14.85 -10.10 -19.77
CA GLN A 126 14.51 -10.46 -21.16
C GLN A 126 15.08 -9.49 -22.20
N VAL A 127 15.20 -8.20 -21.86
CA VAL A 127 15.87 -7.19 -22.69
C VAL A 127 17.36 -7.49 -22.76
N GLU A 128 18.02 -7.71 -21.62
CA GLU A 128 19.44 -8.07 -21.53
C GLU A 128 19.75 -9.34 -22.33
N LYS A 129 18.95 -10.40 -22.15
CA LYS A 129 19.09 -11.65 -22.91
C LYS A 129 19.06 -11.40 -24.42
N LEU A 130 18.20 -10.51 -24.91
CA LEU A 130 18.11 -10.22 -26.34
C LEU A 130 19.27 -9.36 -26.84
N GLN A 131 19.79 -8.46 -25.98
CA GLN A 131 21.00 -7.71 -26.28
C GLN A 131 22.20 -8.65 -26.46
N GLU A 132 22.38 -9.62 -25.58
CA GLU A 132 23.46 -10.60 -25.69
C GLU A 132 23.32 -11.49 -26.94
N LEU A 133 22.11 -12.00 -27.22
CA LEU A 133 21.86 -12.79 -28.44
C LEU A 133 22.18 -11.99 -29.71
N SER A 134 21.82 -10.70 -29.74
CA SER A 134 22.15 -9.85 -30.89
C SER A 134 23.64 -9.63 -31.05
N LYS A 135 24.43 -9.59 -29.98
CA LYS A 135 25.90 -9.46 -30.05
C LYS A 135 26.52 -10.73 -30.61
N LEU A 136 26.07 -11.91 -30.15
CA LEU A 136 26.54 -13.20 -30.63
C LEU A 136 26.26 -13.38 -32.12
N LEU A 137 25.05 -13.06 -32.58
CA LEU A 137 24.70 -13.15 -33.99
C LEU A 137 25.50 -12.19 -34.87
N ALA A 138 25.81 -10.99 -34.37
CA ALA A 138 26.68 -10.06 -35.08
C ALA A 138 28.12 -10.61 -35.23
N GLN A 139 28.59 -11.43 -34.29
CA GLN A 139 29.90 -12.09 -34.37
C GLN A 139 29.90 -13.27 -35.35
N GLU A 140 28.80 -14.00 -35.47
CA GLU A 140 28.65 -15.12 -36.43
C GLU A 140 28.47 -14.65 -37.88
N SER A 141 28.01 -13.42 -38.08
CA SER A 141 27.84 -12.80 -39.41
C SER A 141 29.12 -12.16 -39.99
N ILE A 142 30.24 -12.20 -39.25
CA ILE A 142 31.59 -11.75 -39.66
C ILE A 142 32.38 -12.98 -40.11
#